data_AF-A0A9E2DNL2-F1
#
_entry.id   AF-A0A9E2DNL2-F1
#
_cell.length_a   1.000
_cell.length_b   1.000
_cell.length_c   1.000
_cell.angle_alpha   90.00
_cell.angle_beta   90.00
_cell.angle_gamma   90.00
#
_symmetry.space_group_name_H-M   'P 1'
#
loop_
_entity.id
_entity.type
_entity.pdbx_description
1 polymer ?
#
loop_
_entity_poly.entity_id
_entity_poly.type
_entity_poly.pdbx_seq_one_letter_code
_entity_poly.pdbx_strand_id
1 'polypeptide(L)'
;MEKRLKKEHFIHFREKGWVNIDLGLDDLFIDRVHKALHKMRNDAIANNYKYGRVYFDHIFDFNLAAIELPYHNDICSDIVSKFFNDAKIGSILKNFLDWETPINTLSRLFCMGNYNYRGQWHRDSEINNQLFNYGEEGRIKTDTIQVGLYTEDQFGFRILKKEYEIGGEKAILKNNIDEDINKINIPINPPTDSYYDVGGKKGSILLFDPKIFHQGSTSGSRFDFHMRFTDGKNKKSFKNIFQDFNVVQNLKSDYINDNTNEISLIKRQPYKLRLFNSINYVIPFYNLYKILKEKEKISKVSGFGKSDICSNTLYQKNEKNEKYIQIIF
;
A
#
# COMPACT_ATOMS: atom_id res chain seq x y z
N MET A 1 -23.70 -4.22 -16.02
CA MET A 1 -22.65 -3.24 -15.67
C MET A 1 -22.73 -2.97 -14.19
N GLU A 2 -21.63 -3.12 -13.48
CA GLU A 2 -21.51 -2.79 -12.05
C GLU A 2 -21.95 -1.33 -11.78
N LYS A 3 -22.95 -1.12 -10.92
CA LYS A 3 -23.59 0.21 -10.70
C LYS A 3 -22.65 1.23 -10.07
N ARG A 4 -21.61 0.76 -9.39
CA ARG A 4 -20.59 1.60 -8.72
C ARG A 4 -19.56 2.16 -9.70
N LEU A 5 -19.47 1.60 -10.91
CA LEU A 5 -18.58 2.10 -11.94
C LEU A 5 -19.25 3.21 -12.76
N LYS A 6 -18.52 4.31 -12.94
CA LYS A 6 -18.96 5.47 -13.72
C LYS A 6 -17.95 5.78 -14.82
N LYS A 7 -18.38 6.48 -15.87
CA LYS A 7 -17.54 6.77 -17.05
C LYS A 7 -16.26 7.53 -16.65
N GLU A 8 -16.37 8.46 -15.71
CA GLU A 8 -15.25 9.23 -15.17
C GLU A 8 -14.17 8.35 -14.55
N HIS A 9 -14.51 7.18 -13.98
CA HIS A 9 -13.51 6.29 -13.41
C HIS A 9 -12.56 5.75 -14.48
N PHE A 10 -13.11 5.37 -15.65
CA PHE A 10 -12.33 4.87 -16.78
C PHE A 10 -11.50 5.97 -17.43
N ILE A 11 -12.02 7.20 -17.50
CA ILE A 11 -11.28 8.36 -18.03
C ILE A 11 -10.11 8.67 -17.10
N HIS A 12 -10.39 8.81 -15.80
CA HIS A 12 -9.39 9.14 -14.80
C HIS A 12 -8.26 8.10 -14.73
N PHE A 13 -8.60 6.81 -14.72
CA PHE A 13 -7.58 5.75 -14.75
C PHE A 13 -6.76 5.77 -16.03
N ARG A 14 -7.35 6.03 -17.20
CA ARG A 14 -6.58 6.13 -18.45
C ARG A 14 -5.56 7.27 -18.42
N GLU A 15 -5.95 8.41 -17.86
CA GLU A 15 -5.10 9.59 -17.77
C GLU A 15 -4.04 9.47 -16.69
N LYS A 16 -4.39 8.90 -15.54
CA LYS A 16 -3.61 8.98 -14.31
C LYS A 16 -3.04 7.64 -13.83
N GLY A 17 -3.55 6.53 -14.36
CA GLY A 17 -3.16 5.17 -13.98
C GLY A 17 -3.66 4.72 -12.59
N TRP A 18 -4.57 5.48 -11.99
CA TRP A 18 -5.22 5.16 -10.73
C TRP A 18 -6.64 5.71 -10.70
N VAL A 19 -7.49 5.20 -9.81
CA VAL A 19 -8.84 5.74 -9.54
C VAL A 19 -9.35 5.28 -8.18
N ASN A 20 -10.08 6.16 -7.48
CA ASN A 20 -10.85 5.80 -6.29
C ASN A 20 -12.31 5.48 -6.66
N ILE A 21 -12.84 4.38 -6.15
CA ILE A 21 -14.22 3.92 -6.39
C ILE A 21 -14.90 3.73 -5.05
N ASP A 22 -16.02 4.42 -4.85
CA ASP A 22 -16.90 4.24 -3.69
C ASP A 22 -17.61 2.87 -3.78
N LEU A 23 -17.54 2.09 -2.69
CA LEU A 23 -18.20 0.78 -2.64
C LEU A 23 -19.70 0.87 -2.35
N GLY A 24 -20.21 2.04 -1.97
CA GLY A 24 -21.63 2.26 -1.64
C GLY A 24 -22.08 1.46 -0.43
N LEU A 25 -21.17 1.20 0.51
CA LEU A 25 -21.44 0.46 1.74
C LEU A 25 -21.86 1.42 2.86
N ASP A 26 -22.70 0.93 3.77
CA ASP A 26 -23.17 1.69 4.92
C ASP A 26 -22.03 2.09 5.87
N ASP A 27 -21.97 3.36 6.28
CA ASP A 27 -20.88 3.90 7.10
C ASP A 27 -20.77 3.21 8.47
N LEU A 28 -21.90 2.86 9.09
CA LEU A 28 -21.92 2.13 10.37
C LEU A 28 -21.41 0.70 10.20
N PHE A 29 -21.68 0.08 9.05
CA PHE A 29 -21.07 -1.20 8.70
C PHE A 29 -19.56 -1.06 8.54
N ILE A 30 -19.06 -0.05 7.83
CA ILE A 30 -17.61 0.20 7.70
C ILE A 30 -16.96 0.44 9.08
N ASP A 31 -17.59 1.18 9.98
CA ASP A 31 -17.06 1.40 11.34
C ASP A 31 -16.97 0.10 12.16
N ARG A 32 -17.94 -0.81 12.01
CA ARG A 32 -17.88 -2.14 12.64
C ARG A 32 -16.75 -2.98 12.07
N VAL A 33 -16.55 -2.94 10.75
CA VAL A 33 -15.43 -3.61 10.09
C VAL A 33 -14.10 -3.05 10.61
N HIS A 34 -13.95 -1.73 10.65
CA HIS A 34 -12.74 -1.07 11.14
C HIS A 34 -12.40 -1.54 12.58
N LYS A 35 -13.38 -1.55 13.49
CA LYS A 35 -13.21 -2.08 14.85
C LYS A 35 -12.79 -3.56 14.86
N ALA A 36 -13.34 -4.36 13.95
CA ALA A 36 -12.94 -5.76 13.83
C ALA A 36 -11.51 -5.92 13.32
N LEU A 37 -11.02 -5.06 12.42
CA LEU A 37 -9.62 -5.07 11.99
C LEU A 37 -8.65 -4.74 13.14
N HIS A 38 -9.01 -3.80 14.02
CA HIS A 38 -8.27 -3.55 15.26
C HIS A 38 -8.23 -4.78 16.16
N LYS A 39 -9.38 -5.46 16.33
CA LYS A 39 -9.44 -6.71 17.08
C LYS A 39 -8.57 -7.78 16.45
N MET A 40 -8.63 -7.97 15.12
CA MET A 40 -7.77 -8.91 14.39
C MET A 40 -6.29 -8.63 14.64
N ARG A 41 -5.85 -7.37 14.60
CA ARG A 41 -4.47 -6.99 14.97
C ARG A 41 -4.12 -7.42 16.39
N ASN A 42 -4.97 -7.10 17.36
CA ASN A 42 -4.71 -7.41 18.76
C ASN A 42 -4.68 -8.93 19.01
N ASP A 43 -5.60 -9.68 18.41
CA ASP A 43 -5.63 -11.14 18.45
C ASP A 43 -4.38 -11.74 17.79
N ALA A 44 -3.91 -11.18 16.67
CA ALA A 44 -2.67 -11.62 16.02
C ALA A 44 -1.48 -11.55 16.97
N ILE A 45 -1.38 -10.45 17.72
CA ILE A 45 -0.31 -10.22 18.70
C ILE A 45 -0.48 -11.16 19.89
N ALA A 46 -1.67 -11.20 20.49
CA ALA A 46 -1.95 -11.98 21.70
C ALA A 46 -1.81 -13.49 21.48
N ASN A 47 -2.26 -13.99 20.32
CA ASN A 47 -2.26 -15.40 19.98
C ASN A 47 -1.01 -15.84 19.21
N ASN A 48 0.00 -14.97 19.08
CA ASN A 48 1.23 -15.23 18.33
C ASN A 48 0.97 -15.74 16.90
N TYR A 49 0.02 -15.10 16.20
CA TYR A 49 -0.23 -15.39 14.81
C TYR A 49 1.08 -15.28 14.02
N LYS A 50 1.33 -16.27 13.17
CA LYS A 50 2.68 -16.49 12.62
C LYS A 50 3.04 -15.52 11.49
N TYR A 51 2.06 -15.12 10.70
CA TYR A 51 2.27 -14.51 9.39
C TYR A 51 2.07 -13.00 9.45
N GLY A 52 3.13 -12.24 9.22
CA GLY A 52 3.08 -10.79 9.40
C GLY A 52 4.42 -10.11 9.20
N ARG A 53 4.39 -8.78 9.27
CA ARG A 53 5.57 -7.92 9.15
C ARG A 53 5.64 -6.93 10.28
N VAL A 54 6.86 -6.62 10.69
CA VAL A 54 7.17 -5.64 11.73
C VAL A 54 8.03 -4.56 11.09
N TYR A 55 7.50 -3.34 11.02
CA TYR A 55 8.22 -2.17 10.51
C TYR A 55 8.48 -1.22 11.65
N PHE A 56 9.67 -0.60 11.65
CA PHE A 56 10.05 0.42 12.62
C PHE A 56 9.60 0.05 14.05
N ASP A 57 10.10 -1.08 14.54
CA ASP A 57 9.73 -1.58 15.87
C ASP A 57 10.35 -0.68 16.95
N HIS A 58 9.64 -0.47 18.05
CA HIS A 58 10.03 0.43 19.13
C HIS A 58 10.29 -0.35 20.43
N ILE A 59 10.96 0.26 21.42
CA ILE A 59 11.21 -0.42 22.70
C ILE A 59 9.90 -0.70 23.43
N PHE A 60 9.01 0.28 23.44
CA PHE A 60 7.81 0.28 24.29
C PHE A 60 6.56 -0.28 23.61
N ASP A 61 6.58 -0.43 22.28
CA ASP A 61 5.45 -0.99 21.54
C ASP A 61 5.91 -2.06 20.57
N PHE A 62 5.04 -3.03 20.31
CA PHE A 62 5.18 -3.96 19.22
C PHE A 62 4.48 -3.42 17.97
N ASN A 63 5.24 -2.77 17.09
CA ASN A 63 4.67 -2.20 15.88
C ASN A 63 4.45 -3.27 14.79
N LEU A 64 3.42 -4.11 15.00
CA LEU A 64 2.93 -5.03 13.97
C LEU A 64 2.42 -4.18 12.80
N ALA A 65 3.20 -4.13 11.72
CA ALA A 65 2.91 -3.28 10.58
C ALA A 65 1.89 -3.91 9.64
N ALA A 66 1.89 -5.25 9.55
CA ALA A 66 0.94 -5.96 8.73
C ALA A 66 0.71 -7.40 9.18
N ILE A 67 -0.51 -7.88 8.93
CA ILE A 67 -0.88 -9.29 8.96
C ILE A 67 -0.78 -9.84 7.54
N GLU A 68 0.02 -10.89 7.38
CA GLU A 68 0.10 -11.66 6.14
C GLU A 68 -0.95 -12.78 6.20
N LEU A 69 -1.57 -13.11 5.06
CA LEU A 69 -2.68 -14.08 4.97
C LEU A 69 -3.91 -13.67 5.81
N PRO A 70 -4.49 -12.48 5.59
CA PRO A 70 -5.58 -11.97 6.43
C PRO A 70 -6.90 -12.75 6.28
N TYR A 71 -6.98 -13.71 5.35
CA TYR A 71 -8.14 -14.58 5.13
C TYR A 71 -8.13 -15.86 5.96
N HIS A 72 -7.03 -16.14 6.66
CA HIS A 72 -6.89 -17.39 7.41
C HIS A 72 -7.94 -17.50 8.53
N ASN A 73 -8.52 -18.70 8.69
CA ASN A 73 -9.61 -18.94 9.65
C ASN A 73 -9.25 -18.59 11.10
N ASP A 74 -7.97 -18.71 11.47
CA ASP A 74 -7.48 -18.37 12.82
C ASP A 74 -7.61 -16.88 13.17
N ILE A 75 -7.72 -15.99 12.18
CA ILE A 75 -7.70 -14.54 12.39
C ILE A 75 -8.82 -13.78 11.68
N CYS A 76 -9.32 -14.27 10.56
CA CYS A 76 -10.39 -13.62 9.80
C CYS A 76 -11.72 -13.76 10.54
N SER A 77 -12.36 -12.62 10.84
CA SER A 77 -13.66 -12.60 11.52
C SER A 77 -14.83 -12.57 10.55
N ASP A 78 -16.01 -13.05 10.98
CA ASP A 78 -17.23 -13.09 10.16
C ASP A 78 -17.62 -11.72 9.59
N ILE A 79 -17.44 -10.65 10.36
CA ILE A 79 -17.72 -9.28 9.92
C ILE A 79 -16.78 -8.85 8.78
N VAL A 80 -15.51 -9.29 8.80
CA VAL A 80 -14.54 -9.04 7.73
C VAL A 80 -14.84 -9.92 6.52
N SER A 81 -15.22 -11.19 6.73
CA SER A 81 -15.71 -12.05 5.64
C SER A 81 -16.93 -11.44 4.96
N LYS A 82 -17.90 -10.92 5.73
CA LYS A 82 -19.06 -10.20 5.20
C LYS A 82 -18.65 -8.94 4.45
N PHE A 83 -17.66 -8.20 4.94
CA PHE A 83 -17.15 -7.01 4.25
C PHE A 83 -16.63 -7.35 2.85
N PHE A 84 -15.82 -8.41 2.70
CA PHE A 84 -15.39 -8.86 1.37
C PHE A 84 -16.56 -9.33 0.50
N ASN A 85 -17.58 -9.94 1.09
CA ASN A 85 -18.78 -10.32 0.36
C ASN A 85 -19.50 -9.11 -0.22
N ASP A 86 -19.73 -8.08 0.59
CA ASP A 86 -20.53 -6.91 0.23
C ASP A 86 -19.71 -5.93 -0.64
N ALA A 87 -18.38 -5.87 -0.46
CA ALA A 87 -17.50 -5.05 -1.27
C ALA A 87 -17.49 -5.47 -2.74
N LYS A 88 -17.69 -6.77 -3.05
CA LYS A 88 -17.81 -7.30 -4.42
C LYS A 88 -16.66 -6.84 -5.34
N ILE A 89 -15.42 -6.91 -4.84
CA ILE A 89 -14.22 -6.44 -5.53
C ILE A 89 -14.00 -7.19 -6.84
N GLY A 90 -14.25 -8.50 -6.86
CA GLY A 90 -14.13 -9.31 -8.07
C GLY A 90 -15.03 -8.79 -9.18
N SER A 91 -16.29 -8.52 -8.88
CA SER A 91 -17.27 -7.97 -9.82
C SER A 91 -16.84 -6.61 -10.36
N ILE A 92 -16.31 -5.73 -9.51
CA ILE A 92 -15.75 -4.44 -9.94
C ILE A 92 -14.61 -4.67 -10.94
N LEU A 93 -13.63 -5.52 -10.61
CA LEU A 93 -12.48 -5.79 -11.48
C LEU A 93 -12.88 -6.42 -12.82
N LYS A 94 -13.83 -7.37 -12.82
CA LYS A 94 -14.36 -7.96 -14.06
C LYS A 94 -14.95 -6.90 -14.98
N ASN A 95 -15.76 -5.99 -14.45
CA ASN A 95 -16.40 -4.94 -15.25
C ASN A 95 -15.41 -3.82 -15.65
N PHE A 96 -14.41 -3.52 -14.81
CA PHE A 96 -13.47 -2.43 -15.03
C PHE A 96 -12.33 -2.81 -16.00
N LEU A 97 -11.83 -4.04 -15.89
CA LEU A 97 -10.66 -4.56 -16.62
C LEU A 97 -11.01 -5.59 -17.70
N ASP A 98 -12.28 -5.98 -17.83
CA ASP A 98 -12.74 -7.04 -18.73
C ASP A 98 -12.07 -8.39 -18.47
N TRP A 99 -11.73 -8.65 -17.20
CA TRP A 99 -11.18 -9.93 -16.75
C TRP A 99 -12.30 -10.93 -16.53
N GLU A 100 -12.13 -12.16 -16.99
CA GLU A 100 -13.11 -13.23 -16.74
C GLU A 100 -13.01 -13.73 -15.29
N THR A 101 -11.76 -13.91 -14.83
CA THR A 101 -11.44 -14.50 -13.53
C THR A 101 -10.33 -13.71 -12.83
N PRO A 102 -10.67 -12.63 -12.09
CA PRO A 102 -9.72 -11.94 -11.25
C PRO A 102 -9.18 -12.90 -10.18
N ILE A 103 -7.86 -13.05 -10.14
CA ILE A 103 -7.17 -13.82 -9.10
C ILE A 103 -6.40 -12.83 -8.23
N ASN A 104 -6.70 -12.83 -6.93
CA ASN A 104 -5.91 -12.15 -5.93
C ASN A 104 -4.64 -12.97 -5.63
N THR A 105 -3.48 -12.39 -5.95
CA THR A 105 -2.15 -13.01 -5.83
C THR A 105 -1.40 -12.54 -4.58
N LEU A 106 -1.84 -11.43 -3.99
CA LEU A 106 -1.34 -10.90 -2.73
C LEU A 106 -2.51 -10.27 -1.98
N SER A 107 -2.60 -10.54 -0.68
CA SER A 107 -3.48 -9.82 0.23
C SER A 107 -2.78 -9.65 1.56
N ARG A 108 -2.72 -8.40 2.02
CA ARG A 108 -2.11 -8.01 3.27
C ARG A 108 -2.99 -6.98 3.95
N LEU A 109 -3.25 -7.16 5.23
CA LEU A 109 -3.83 -6.12 6.06
C LEU A 109 -2.69 -5.29 6.65
N PHE A 110 -2.54 -4.04 6.22
CA PHE A 110 -1.73 -3.09 6.98
C PHE A 110 -2.49 -2.74 8.26
N CYS A 111 -1.80 -2.81 9.39
CA CYS A 111 -2.38 -2.63 10.74
C CYS A 111 -1.39 -1.91 11.67
N MET A 112 -0.62 -0.96 11.11
CA MET A 112 0.45 -0.28 11.82
C MET A 112 -0.10 0.48 13.03
N GLY A 113 0.66 0.47 14.13
CA GLY A 113 0.34 1.26 15.33
C GLY A 113 0.40 2.76 15.06
N ASN A 114 0.22 3.58 16.11
CA ASN A 114 0.19 5.04 16.00
C ASN A 114 1.59 5.66 15.80
N TYR A 115 2.26 5.27 14.70
CA TYR A 115 3.59 5.74 14.33
C TYR A 115 3.57 6.30 12.92
N ASN A 116 4.32 7.38 12.71
CA ASN A 116 4.55 7.91 11.38
C ASN A 116 5.49 6.95 10.63
N TYR A 117 5.11 6.61 9.41
CA TYR A 117 5.95 5.80 8.54
C TYR A 117 5.94 6.37 7.12
N ARG A 118 7.08 6.29 6.44
CA ARG A 118 7.26 6.63 5.03
C ARG A 118 8.22 5.62 4.42
N GLY A 119 7.71 4.84 3.48
CA GLY A 119 8.50 3.87 2.73
C GLY A 119 9.38 4.53 1.66
N GLN A 120 10.16 3.73 0.96
CA GLN A 120 10.82 4.17 -0.27
C GLN A 120 9.82 4.29 -1.42
N TRP A 121 10.13 5.15 -2.38
CA TRP A 121 9.46 5.09 -3.68
C TRP A 121 9.88 3.81 -4.41
N HIS A 122 8.92 3.10 -4.97
CA HIS A 122 9.16 1.82 -5.63
C HIS A 122 8.09 1.52 -6.68
N ARG A 123 8.32 0.43 -7.42
CA ARG A 123 7.31 -0.24 -8.24
C ARG A 123 7.05 -1.61 -7.67
N ASP A 124 5.82 -2.04 -7.88
CA ASP A 124 5.34 -3.34 -7.42
C ASP A 124 5.35 -4.39 -8.54
N SER A 125 5.54 -3.93 -9.78
CA SER A 125 5.62 -4.74 -11.00
C SER A 125 6.65 -4.13 -11.96
N GLU A 126 7.26 -4.99 -12.77
CA GLU A 126 8.18 -4.58 -13.83
C GLU A 126 7.48 -3.71 -14.87
N ILE A 127 8.21 -2.72 -15.40
CA ILE A 127 7.73 -1.86 -16.48
C ILE A 127 7.72 -2.68 -17.77
N ASN A 128 6.61 -2.61 -18.49
CA ASN A 128 6.49 -3.07 -19.86
C ASN A 128 5.97 -1.91 -20.73
N ASN A 129 5.75 -2.17 -22.02
CA ASN A 129 5.27 -1.16 -22.97
C ASN A 129 3.83 -0.64 -22.69
N GLN A 130 3.18 -1.05 -21.59
CA GLN A 130 1.79 -0.70 -21.26
C GLN A 130 1.66 0.45 -20.25
N LEU A 131 2.76 0.97 -19.67
CA LEU A 131 2.68 2.06 -18.69
C LEU A 131 1.99 3.30 -19.33
N PHE A 132 0.86 3.71 -18.77
CA PHE A 132 -0.03 4.75 -19.32
C PHE A 132 -0.57 4.51 -20.73
N ASN A 133 -0.60 3.25 -21.18
CA ASN A 133 -1.20 2.81 -22.44
C ASN A 133 -2.23 1.71 -22.15
N TYR A 134 -3.39 2.13 -21.65
CA TYR A 134 -4.43 1.22 -21.16
C TYR A 134 -5.54 0.91 -22.19
N GLY A 135 -5.35 1.27 -23.46
CA GLY A 135 -6.34 1.07 -24.52
C GLY A 135 -7.35 2.21 -24.67
N GLU A 136 -8.34 1.98 -25.54
CA GLU A 136 -9.35 2.96 -25.97
C GLU A 136 -10.58 3.04 -25.05
N GLU A 137 -11.52 3.93 -25.36
CA GLU A 137 -12.66 4.27 -24.51
C GLU A 137 -13.55 3.05 -24.20
N GLY A 138 -13.80 2.79 -22.91
CA GLY A 138 -14.75 1.80 -22.42
C GLY A 138 -14.15 0.60 -21.68
N ARG A 139 -12.87 0.26 -21.88
CA ARG A 139 -12.20 -0.85 -21.17
C ARG A 139 -10.74 -0.52 -20.85
N ILE A 140 -10.29 -0.87 -19.66
CA ILE A 140 -8.89 -0.73 -19.23
C ILE A 140 -8.15 -2.04 -19.53
N LYS A 141 -7.07 -1.97 -20.31
CA LYS A 141 -6.18 -3.10 -20.59
C LYS A 141 -4.96 -3.05 -19.68
N THR A 142 -4.95 -3.91 -18.67
CA THR A 142 -3.77 -4.24 -17.86
C THR A 142 -3.84 -5.70 -17.44
N ASP A 143 -2.68 -6.32 -17.20
CA ASP A 143 -2.51 -7.69 -16.73
C ASP A 143 -2.45 -7.80 -15.19
N THR A 144 -2.18 -6.69 -14.52
CA THR A 144 -2.10 -6.59 -13.07
C THR A 144 -2.69 -5.28 -12.57
N ILE A 145 -3.28 -5.32 -11.38
CA ILE A 145 -3.79 -4.15 -10.67
C ILE A 145 -3.52 -4.29 -9.17
N GLN A 146 -3.23 -3.18 -8.51
CA GLN A 146 -3.23 -3.10 -7.06
C GLN A 146 -4.52 -2.46 -6.58
N VAL A 147 -5.03 -2.97 -5.47
CA VAL A 147 -6.27 -2.55 -4.82
C VAL A 147 -5.95 -2.21 -3.37
N GLY A 148 -6.10 -0.94 -3.00
CA GLY A 148 -6.18 -0.49 -1.61
C GLY A 148 -7.65 -0.48 -1.17
N LEU A 149 -8.00 -1.13 -0.07
CA LEU A 149 -9.37 -1.16 0.47
C LEU A 149 -9.41 -0.50 1.85
N TYR A 150 -10.17 0.59 1.96
CA TYR A 150 -10.08 1.53 3.07
C TYR A 150 -11.30 1.48 3.99
N THR A 151 -11.02 1.33 5.29
CA THR A 151 -12.05 1.36 6.35
C THR A 151 -12.07 2.67 7.13
N GLU A 152 -11.15 3.58 6.79
CA GLU A 152 -11.01 4.94 7.30
C GLU A 152 -10.36 5.79 6.22
N ASP A 153 -10.43 7.12 6.36
CA ASP A 153 -9.69 8.02 5.48
C ASP A 153 -8.17 7.83 5.71
N GLN A 154 -7.44 7.62 4.63
CA GLN A 154 -5.99 7.40 4.65
C GLN A 154 -5.30 8.44 3.76
N PHE A 155 -4.18 8.98 4.23
CA PHE A 155 -3.44 10.04 3.55
C PHE A 155 -1.97 9.66 3.38
N GLY A 156 -1.31 10.25 2.39
CA GLY A 156 0.13 10.09 2.20
C GLY A 156 0.52 8.94 1.27
N PHE A 157 -0.44 8.23 0.67
CA PHE A 157 -0.15 7.37 -0.48
C PHE A 157 0.03 8.25 -1.72
N ARG A 158 1.21 8.18 -2.32
CA ARG A 158 1.63 9.06 -3.41
C ARG A 158 1.93 8.27 -4.67
N ILE A 159 1.50 8.80 -5.81
CA ILE A 159 1.73 8.20 -7.13
C ILE A 159 2.34 9.27 -8.04
N LEU A 160 3.47 8.94 -8.68
CA LEU A 160 4.15 9.85 -9.59
C LEU A 160 3.26 10.16 -10.81
N LYS A 161 3.22 11.41 -11.25
CA LYS A 161 2.41 11.77 -12.44
C LYS A 161 3.09 11.29 -13.72
N LYS A 162 2.28 10.96 -14.73
CA LYS A 162 2.71 10.48 -16.04
C LYS A 162 3.82 11.33 -16.67
N GLU A 163 3.73 12.65 -16.56
CA GLU A 163 4.69 13.56 -17.16
C GLU A 163 6.06 13.55 -16.45
N TYR A 164 6.15 13.08 -15.20
CA TYR A 164 7.41 12.94 -14.43
C TYR A 164 7.96 11.51 -14.42
N GLU A 165 7.20 10.55 -14.97
CA GLU A 165 7.57 9.15 -15.15
C GLU A 165 8.61 8.94 -16.26
N ILE A 166 9.12 7.71 -16.40
CA ILE A 166 10.07 7.36 -17.47
C ILE A 166 9.43 7.64 -18.84
N GLY A 167 10.10 8.45 -19.66
CA GLY A 167 9.61 8.85 -20.99
C GLY A 167 8.60 10.01 -20.98
N GLY A 168 8.26 10.56 -19.81
CA GLY A 168 7.46 11.78 -19.68
C GLY A 168 8.23 13.05 -20.05
N GLU A 169 7.49 14.12 -20.40
CA GLU A 169 8.07 15.42 -20.80
C GLU A 169 8.90 16.11 -19.69
N LYS A 170 8.60 15.81 -18.42
CA LYS A 170 9.27 16.30 -17.22
C LYS A 170 9.92 15.15 -16.44
N ALA A 171 10.31 14.08 -17.14
CA ALA A 171 10.84 12.87 -16.51
C ALA A 171 11.95 13.17 -15.50
N ILE A 172 11.72 12.78 -14.25
CA ILE A 172 12.74 12.80 -13.18
C ILE A 172 13.34 11.41 -12.92
N LEU A 173 12.69 10.38 -13.47
CA LEU A 173 13.15 9.00 -13.42
C LEU A 173 14.07 8.70 -14.61
N LYS A 174 15.24 8.13 -14.30
CA LYS A 174 16.21 7.63 -15.28
C LYS A 174 16.21 6.10 -15.26
N ASN A 175 16.80 5.47 -16.29
CA ASN A 175 17.04 4.03 -16.28
C ASN A 175 17.82 3.65 -15.00
N ASN A 176 17.35 2.64 -14.26
CA ASN A 176 17.88 2.12 -12.99
C ASN A 176 17.62 2.95 -11.71
N ILE A 177 16.84 4.04 -11.78
CA ILE A 177 16.58 4.88 -10.60
C ILE A 177 15.93 4.10 -9.45
N ASP A 178 15.07 3.12 -9.75
CA ASP A 178 14.38 2.28 -8.77
C ASP A 178 15.40 1.48 -7.93
N GLU A 179 16.41 0.88 -8.56
CA GLU A 179 17.47 0.15 -7.88
C GLU A 179 18.33 1.08 -7.01
N ASP A 180 18.62 2.28 -7.51
CA ASP A 180 19.47 3.22 -6.80
C ASP A 180 18.78 3.83 -5.58
N ILE A 181 17.47 4.13 -5.68
CA ILE A 181 16.65 4.56 -4.53
C ILE A 181 16.55 3.42 -3.50
N ASN A 182 16.36 2.18 -3.94
CA ASN A 182 16.27 1.02 -3.04
C ASN A 182 17.57 0.75 -2.26
N LYS A 183 18.73 1.24 -2.73
CA LYS A 183 20.03 1.13 -2.03
C LYS A 183 20.23 2.20 -0.95
N ILE A 184 19.32 3.17 -0.83
CA ILE A 184 19.38 4.27 0.13
C ILE A 184 18.48 3.95 1.34
N ASN A 185 19.01 4.09 2.54
CA ASN A 185 18.35 3.71 3.79
C ASN A 185 17.50 4.83 4.42
N ILE A 186 17.22 5.86 3.64
CA ILE A 186 16.35 6.98 3.98
C ILE A 186 15.49 7.38 2.77
N PRO A 187 14.20 7.66 2.95
CA PRO A 187 13.33 8.13 1.87
C PRO A 187 13.88 9.36 1.14
N ILE A 188 13.79 9.32 -0.18
CA ILE A 188 14.02 10.46 -1.07
C ILE A 188 12.66 10.98 -1.53
N ASN A 189 12.41 12.28 -1.38
CA ASN A 189 11.17 12.92 -1.81
C ASN A 189 11.40 13.70 -3.10
N PRO A 190 10.65 13.40 -4.17
CA PRO A 190 10.65 14.22 -5.36
C PRO A 190 9.91 15.55 -5.13
N PRO A 191 9.99 16.50 -6.08
CA PRO A 191 9.23 17.74 -6.02
C PRO A 191 7.73 17.51 -5.82
N THR A 192 7.05 18.34 -5.02
CA THR A 192 5.64 18.13 -4.63
C THR A 192 4.68 18.19 -5.82
N ASP A 193 5.03 18.95 -6.86
CA ASP A 193 4.28 19.04 -8.11
C ASP A 193 4.41 17.79 -8.99
N SER A 194 5.35 16.89 -8.69
CA SER A 194 5.63 15.68 -9.49
C SER A 194 4.74 14.48 -9.21
N TYR A 195 3.92 14.52 -8.15
CA TYR A 195 3.06 13.40 -7.76
C TYR A 195 1.62 13.83 -7.39
N TYR A 196 0.74 12.86 -7.35
CA TYR A 196 -0.58 12.96 -6.72
C TYR A 196 -0.51 12.40 -5.29
N ASP A 197 -1.09 13.09 -4.30
CA ASP A 197 -1.48 12.48 -3.02
C ASP A 197 -2.89 11.90 -3.20
N VAL A 198 -2.96 10.60 -3.47
CA VAL A 198 -4.21 9.95 -3.91
C VAL A 198 -5.04 9.45 -2.74
N GLY A 199 -4.38 9.14 -1.61
CA GLY A 199 -5.00 8.67 -0.38
C GLY A 199 -6.02 7.53 -0.57
N GLY A 200 -6.79 7.28 0.49
CA GLY A 200 -7.96 6.42 0.48
C GLY A 200 -9.11 7.11 1.20
N LYS A 201 -10.34 6.90 0.74
CA LYS A 201 -11.54 7.36 1.43
C LYS A 201 -12.18 6.20 2.17
N LYS A 202 -12.73 6.45 3.36
CA LYS A 202 -13.51 5.46 4.09
C LYS A 202 -14.58 4.86 3.17
N GLY A 203 -14.68 3.53 3.14
CA GLY A 203 -15.68 2.82 2.33
C GLY A 203 -15.36 2.77 0.83
N SER A 204 -14.16 3.17 0.40
CA SER A 204 -13.73 3.12 -1.00
C SER A 204 -12.64 2.10 -1.25
N ILE A 205 -12.40 1.83 -2.53
CA ILE A 205 -11.16 1.23 -3.02
C ILE A 205 -10.35 2.21 -3.85
N LEU A 206 -9.02 2.11 -3.79
CA LEU A 206 -8.10 2.67 -4.76
C LEU A 206 -7.65 1.55 -5.70
N LEU A 207 -7.93 1.70 -6.99
CA LEU A 207 -7.31 0.88 -8.03
C LEU A 207 -6.11 1.66 -8.59
N PHE A 208 -4.95 1.03 -8.73
CA PHE A 208 -3.80 1.64 -9.41
C PHE A 208 -2.94 0.61 -10.14
N ASP A 209 -2.28 1.04 -11.22
CA ASP A 209 -1.30 0.21 -11.91
C ASP A 209 -0.02 0.08 -11.05
N PRO A 210 0.35 -1.13 -10.57
CA PRO A 210 1.56 -1.35 -9.77
C PRO A 210 2.86 -0.99 -10.48
N LYS A 211 2.82 -0.82 -11.81
CA LYS A 211 3.97 -0.42 -12.61
C LYS A 211 4.29 1.07 -12.43
N ILE A 212 3.41 1.89 -11.87
CA ILE A 212 3.67 3.32 -11.62
C ILE A 212 4.52 3.48 -10.35
N PHE A 213 5.44 4.45 -10.35
CA PHE A 213 6.30 4.74 -9.22
C PHE A 213 5.47 5.38 -8.12
N HIS A 214 5.49 4.77 -6.94
CA HIS A 214 4.62 5.18 -5.84
C HIS A 214 5.30 5.00 -4.48
N GLN A 215 4.74 5.65 -3.47
CA GLN A 215 5.23 5.62 -2.11
C GLN A 215 4.07 5.54 -1.12
N GLY A 216 4.15 4.60 -0.20
CA GLY A 216 3.28 4.59 0.98
C GLY A 216 3.85 5.46 2.10
N SER A 217 3.01 6.33 2.64
CA SER A 217 3.25 7.07 3.88
C SER A 217 2.00 6.94 4.76
N THR A 218 2.17 6.91 6.08
CA THR A 218 1.09 7.04 7.06
C THR A 218 1.50 8.05 8.13
N SER A 219 0.51 8.75 8.68
CA SER A 219 0.66 9.53 9.91
C SER A 219 -0.29 9.01 10.97
N GLY A 220 0.24 8.11 11.80
CA GLY A 220 -0.52 7.41 12.82
C GLY A 220 -0.93 6.01 12.37
N SER A 221 -2.04 5.52 12.94
CA SER A 221 -2.53 4.17 12.67
C SER A 221 -2.98 4.00 11.21
N ARG A 222 -2.80 2.78 10.71
CA ARG A 222 -3.17 2.42 9.34
C ARG A 222 -3.93 1.11 9.32
N PHE A 223 -5.17 1.11 8.84
CA PHE A 223 -6.01 -0.09 8.65
C PHE A 223 -6.64 -0.15 7.26
N ASP A 224 -5.90 -0.73 6.33
CA ASP A 224 -6.34 -0.98 4.95
C ASP A 224 -5.78 -2.30 4.43
N PHE A 225 -6.52 -2.91 3.51
CA PHE A 225 -6.00 -4.04 2.77
C PHE A 225 -5.25 -3.55 1.54
N HIS A 226 -4.05 -4.09 1.33
CA HIS A 226 -3.30 -3.94 0.10
C HIS A 226 -3.33 -5.29 -0.63
N MET A 227 -3.88 -5.27 -1.84
CA MET A 227 -4.26 -6.47 -2.56
C MET A 227 -3.83 -6.40 -4.03
N ARG A 228 -3.11 -7.42 -4.52
CA ARG A 228 -2.72 -7.52 -5.93
C ARG A 228 -3.60 -8.50 -6.66
N PHE A 229 -4.03 -8.14 -7.86
CA PHE A 229 -4.78 -9.03 -8.72
C PHE A 229 -4.16 -9.13 -10.11
N THR A 230 -4.36 -10.28 -10.75
CA THR A 230 -4.01 -10.51 -12.15
C THR A 230 -5.18 -11.12 -12.92
N ASP A 231 -5.18 -10.98 -14.24
CA ASP A 231 -6.06 -11.77 -15.11
C ASP A 231 -5.69 -13.25 -14.98
N GLY A 232 -6.66 -14.07 -14.55
CA GLY A 232 -6.42 -15.44 -14.11
C GLY A 232 -6.25 -16.47 -15.22
N LYS A 233 -6.11 -16.04 -16.48
CA LYS A 233 -5.94 -16.93 -17.62
C LYS A 233 -4.80 -17.92 -17.37
N ASN A 234 -5.13 -19.22 -17.41
CA ASN A 234 -4.21 -20.35 -17.26
C ASN A 234 -3.51 -20.48 -15.89
N LYS A 235 -3.98 -19.81 -14.83
CA LYS A 235 -3.42 -19.95 -13.48
C LYS A 235 -4.29 -20.84 -12.60
N LYS A 236 -3.67 -21.78 -11.87
CA LYS A 236 -4.34 -22.53 -10.80
C LYS A 236 -4.83 -21.54 -9.74
N SER A 237 -6.11 -21.62 -9.41
CA SER A 237 -6.75 -20.70 -8.47
C SER A 237 -7.78 -21.40 -7.60
N PHE A 238 -8.10 -20.77 -6.48
CA PHE A 238 -8.98 -21.31 -5.45
C PHE A 238 -10.03 -20.25 -5.08
N LYS A 239 -11.08 -20.68 -4.39
CA LYS A 239 -12.17 -19.78 -4.00
C LYS A 239 -12.45 -19.93 -2.52
N ASN A 240 -12.38 -18.82 -1.79
CA ASN A 240 -12.96 -18.72 -0.45
C ASN A 240 -14.45 -18.41 -0.57
N ILE A 241 -15.27 -18.92 0.36
CA ILE A 241 -16.74 -18.83 0.27
C ILE A 241 -17.24 -17.37 0.32
N PHE A 242 -16.55 -16.51 1.05
CA PHE A 242 -17.05 -15.18 1.39
C PHE A 242 -16.79 -14.10 0.35
N GLN A 243 -15.88 -14.31 -0.60
CA GLN A 243 -15.49 -13.29 -1.59
C GLN A 243 -15.85 -13.67 -3.04
N ASP A 244 -15.97 -12.68 -3.92
CA ASP A 244 -16.42 -12.86 -5.31
C ASP A 244 -15.29 -12.92 -6.35
N PHE A 245 -14.07 -13.19 -5.88
CA PHE A 245 -12.86 -13.38 -6.68
C PHE A 245 -12.09 -14.63 -6.26
N ASN A 246 -11.18 -15.08 -7.11
CA ASN A 246 -10.34 -16.24 -6.82
C ASN A 246 -9.04 -15.82 -6.12
N VAL A 247 -8.36 -16.76 -5.47
CA VAL A 247 -7.10 -16.56 -4.76
C VAL A 247 -6.06 -17.60 -5.17
N VAL A 248 -4.79 -17.29 -4.92
CA VAL A 248 -3.68 -18.26 -4.92
C VAL A 248 -3.72 -19.17 -3.67
N GLN A 249 -2.99 -20.29 -3.72
CA GLN A 249 -3.04 -21.35 -2.69
C GLN A 249 -2.81 -20.83 -1.26
N ASN A 250 -1.80 -19.98 -1.07
CA ASN A 250 -1.44 -19.45 0.25
C ASN A 250 -2.49 -18.48 0.84
N LEU A 251 -3.42 -17.98 0.02
CA LEU A 251 -4.49 -17.10 0.45
C LEU A 251 -5.84 -17.84 0.63
N LYS A 252 -5.84 -19.17 0.59
CA LYS A 252 -6.98 -19.96 1.05
C LYS A 252 -7.20 -19.73 2.56
N SER A 253 -8.47 -19.65 2.96
CA SER A 253 -8.85 -19.45 4.36
C SER A 253 -8.46 -20.61 5.28
N ASP A 254 -8.41 -21.82 4.73
CA ASP A 254 -7.96 -23.07 5.37
C ASP A 254 -6.51 -23.44 4.98
N TYR A 255 -5.69 -22.45 4.61
CA TYR A 255 -4.32 -22.72 4.16
C TYR A 255 -3.49 -23.37 5.27
N ILE A 256 -3.16 -24.65 5.09
CA ILE A 256 -2.19 -25.35 5.91
C ILE A 256 -0.85 -25.25 5.20
N ASN A 257 0.15 -24.75 5.92
CA ASN A 257 1.43 -24.37 5.35
C ASN A 257 2.37 -25.58 5.22
N ASP A 258 2.66 -25.96 3.97
CA ASP A 258 3.68 -26.98 3.67
C ASP A 258 5.08 -26.39 3.45
N ASN A 259 5.24 -25.05 3.34
CA ASN A 259 6.55 -24.44 3.10
C ASN A 259 6.65 -22.96 3.57
N THR A 260 7.34 -22.72 4.71
CA THR A 260 7.39 -21.41 5.40
C THR A 260 8.15 -20.29 4.69
N ASN A 261 8.86 -20.57 3.58
CA ASN A 261 9.88 -19.65 3.06
C ASN A 261 9.33 -18.49 2.22
N GLU A 262 8.07 -18.53 1.80
CA GLU A 262 7.51 -17.52 0.89
C GLU A 262 6.72 -16.41 1.61
N ILE A 263 6.34 -16.62 2.88
CA ILE A 263 5.49 -15.69 3.64
C ILE A 263 6.30 -15.12 4.81
N SER A 264 6.23 -13.81 5.00
CA SER A 264 6.93 -13.15 6.11
C SER A 264 6.39 -13.62 7.46
N LEU A 265 7.32 -13.93 8.37
CA LEU A 265 7.01 -14.35 9.72
C LEU A 265 7.10 -13.16 10.68
N ILE A 266 6.18 -13.11 11.63
CA ILE A 266 6.21 -12.12 12.70
C ILE A 266 7.46 -12.37 13.56
N LYS A 267 8.36 -11.38 13.58
CA LYS A 267 9.57 -11.40 14.41
C LYS A 267 9.90 -10.00 14.90
N ARG A 268 10.05 -9.83 16.22
CA ARG A 268 10.55 -8.59 16.84
C ARG A 268 11.92 -8.24 16.27
N GLN A 269 12.18 -6.94 16.13
CA GLN A 269 13.51 -6.47 15.77
C GLN A 269 14.47 -6.57 16.97
N PRO A 270 15.79 -6.70 16.73
CA PRO A 270 16.79 -6.70 17.80
C PRO A 270 16.67 -5.46 18.69
N TYR A 271 16.91 -5.61 20.00
CA TYR A 271 16.78 -4.53 20.99
C TYR A 271 17.51 -3.24 20.58
N LYS A 272 18.75 -3.35 20.08
CA LYS A 272 19.52 -2.18 19.62
C LYS A 272 18.81 -1.40 18.52
N LEU A 273 18.21 -2.08 17.54
CA LEU A 273 17.48 -1.42 16.46
C LEU A 273 16.21 -0.74 16.99
N ARG A 274 15.49 -1.40 17.92
CA ARG A 274 14.32 -0.82 18.59
C ARG A 274 14.66 0.44 19.38
N LEU A 275 15.81 0.45 20.07
CA LEU A 275 16.33 1.64 20.75
C LEU A 275 16.59 2.77 19.77
N PHE A 276 17.33 2.50 18.69
CA PHE A 276 17.62 3.50 17.66
C PHE A 276 16.36 4.05 17.00
N ASN A 277 15.39 3.20 16.67
CA ASN A 277 14.10 3.64 16.12
C ASN A 277 13.36 4.55 17.11
N SER A 278 13.33 4.19 18.40
CA SER A 278 12.66 4.98 19.44
C SER A 278 13.29 6.35 19.64
N ILE A 279 14.63 6.43 19.67
CA ILE A 279 15.35 7.71 19.76
C ILE A 279 15.16 8.52 18.47
N ASN A 280 15.33 7.89 17.30
CA ASN A 280 15.20 8.55 16.01
C ASN A 280 13.79 9.11 15.78
N TYR A 281 12.76 8.45 16.32
CA TYR A 281 11.38 8.90 16.22
C TYR A 281 11.17 10.27 16.87
N VAL A 282 11.89 10.57 17.96
CA VAL A 282 11.81 11.85 18.67
C VAL A 282 12.89 12.83 18.20
N ILE A 283 14.09 12.35 17.88
CA ILE A 283 15.22 13.17 17.48
C ILE A 283 15.84 12.59 16.20
N PRO A 284 15.65 13.21 15.02
CA PRO A 284 16.04 12.66 13.72
C PRO A 284 17.56 12.62 13.44
N PHE A 285 18.41 12.59 14.48
CA PHE A 285 19.87 12.56 14.31
C PHE A 285 20.35 11.29 13.61
N TYR A 286 19.67 10.16 13.78
CA TYR A 286 20.06 8.94 13.07
C TYR A 286 19.73 9.04 11.57
N ASN A 287 18.64 9.71 11.20
CA ASN A 287 18.37 10.07 9.80
C ASN A 287 19.44 11.03 9.25
N LEU A 288 19.85 12.07 10.01
CA LEU A 288 20.94 12.96 9.61
C LEU A 288 22.25 12.18 9.38
N TYR A 289 22.60 11.28 10.30
CA TYR A 289 23.76 10.40 10.15
C TYR A 289 23.69 9.56 8.86
N LYS A 290 22.53 8.96 8.56
CA LYS A 290 22.32 8.21 7.31
C LYS A 290 22.53 9.08 6.08
N ILE A 291 21.98 10.31 6.07
CA ILE A 291 22.15 11.26 4.96
C ILE A 291 23.64 11.57 4.73
N LEU A 292 24.38 11.86 5.79
CA LEU A 292 25.81 12.14 5.69
C LEU A 292 26.60 10.92 5.22
N LYS A 293 26.28 9.74 5.74
CA LYS A 293 26.92 8.46 5.36
C LYS A 293 26.63 8.07 3.92
N GLU A 294 25.44 8.35 3.40
CA GLU A 294 24.98 7.95 2.07
C GLU A 294 25.01 9.09 1.04
N LYS A 295 25.73 10.19 1.33
CA LYS A 295 25.79 11.40 0.49
C LYS A 295 26.07 11.11 -0.98
N GLU A 296 27.01 10.21 -1.27
CA GLU A 296 27.33 9.81 -2.65
C GLU A 296 26.16 9.12 -3.35
N LYS A 297 25.49 8.17 -2.68
CA LYS A 297 24.30 7.49 -3.23
C LYS A 297 23.17 8.49 -3.46
N ILE A 298 22.92 9.37 -2.49
CA ILE A 298 21.90 10.43 -2.58
C ILE A 298 22.20 11.37 -3.75
N SER A 299 23.48 11.71 -3.98
CA SER A 299 23.87 12.58 -5.09
C SER A 299 23.53 11.97 -6.47
N LYS A 300 23.61 10.64 -6.61
CA LYS A 300 23.24 9.93 -7.85
C LYS A 300 21.77 10.05 -8.20
N VAL A 301 20.90 10.16 -7.19
CA VAL A 301 19.44 10.27 -7.35
C VAL A 301 18.93 11.70 -7.13
N SER A 302 19.82 12.69 -7.10
CA SER A 302 19.47 14.10 -6.84
C SER A 302 18.51 14.71 -7.87
N GLY A 303 18.51 14.19 -9.09
CA GLY A 303 17.53 14.55 -10.13
C GLY A 303 16.11 14.06 -9.84
N PHE A 304 15.98 12.99 -9.05
CA PHE A 304 14.68 12.52 -8.57
C PHE A 304 14.19 13.38 -7.40
N GLY A 305 15.04 13.63 -6.39
CA GLY A 305 14.59 14.34 -5.20
C GLY A 305 15.64 14.53 -4.10
N LYS A 306 15.16 14.89 -2.91
CA LYS A 306 15.99 15.16 -1.72
C LYS A 306 15.68 14.19 -0.59
N SER A 307 16.68 13.86 0.22
CA SER A 307 16.49 13.03 1.40
C SER A 307 15.58 13.68 2.44
N ASP A 308 14.72 12.87 3.07
CA ASP A 308 13.78 13.31 4.10
C ASP A 308 14.30 13.05 5.51
N ILE A 309 14.94 14.04 6.11
CA ILE A 309 15.47 13.95 7.49
C ILE A 309 14.38 13.64 8.52
N CYS A 310 13.14 14.08 8.28
CA CYS A 310 12.02 13.89 9.21
C CYS A 310 11.22 12.61 8.96
N SER A 311 11.58 11.81 7.95
CA SER A 311 10.89 10.55 7.65
C SER A 311 10.91 9.58 8.83
N ASN A 312 9.77 8.93 9.08
CA ASN A 312 9.58 7.98 10.18
C ASN A 312 9.87 8.60 11.57
N THR A 313 9.53 9.88 11.77
CA THR A 313 9.67 10.61 13.04
C THR A 313 8.39 11.36 13.41
N LEU A 314 8.29 11.90 14.62
CA LEU A 314 7.20 12.79 15.06
C LEU A 314 7.04 14.01 14.15
N TYR A 315 8.13 14.47 13.52
CA TYR A 315 8.15 15.66 12.66
C TYR A 315 7.89 15.34 11.18
N GLN A 316 7.52 14.11 10.85
CA GLN A 316 7.17 13.74 9.47
C GLN A 316 5.98 14.59 9.00
N LYS A 317 6.23 15.49 8.05
CA LYS A 317 5.16 16.31 7.45
C LYS A 317 4.41 15.51 6.39
N ASN A 318 3.09 15.54 6.46
CA ASN A 318 2.20 15.28 5.33
C ASN A 318 1.70 16.63 4.80
N GLU A 319 1.49 16.79 3.50
CA GLU A 319 1.23 18.08 2.87
C GLU A 319 0.00 18.81 3.42
N LYS A 320 -0.97 18.11 4.01
CA LYS A 320 -2.11 18.74 4.72
C LYS A 320 -1.76 19.36 6.09
N ASN A 321 -0.69 18.91 6.75
CA ASN A 321 -0.22 19.49 8.02
C ASN A 321 0.58 20.80 7.83
N GLU A 322 0.85 21.23 6.59
CA GLU A 322 1.46 22.54 6.34
C GLU A 322 0.58 23.71 6.78
N LYS A 323 -0.74 23.51 6.89
CA LYS A 323 -1.67 24.57 7.34
C LYS A 323 -1.67 24.81 8.86
N TYR A 324 -1.09 23.92 9.68
CA TYR A 324 -1.19 24.00 11.14
C TYR A 324 0.14 24.13 11.88
N ILE A 325 1.26 24.16 11.16
CA ILE A 325 2.57 24.40 11.75
C ILE A 325 3.25 25.55 10.99
N GLN A 326 2.65 26.74 11.08
CA GLN A 326 3.46 27.96 11.17
C GLN A 326 4.05 27.97 12.58
N ILE A 327 5.20 27.34 12.76
CA ILE A 327 6.10 27.76 13.84
C ILE A 327 6.56 29.15 13.39
N ILE A 328 5.95 30.15 14.02
CA ILE A 328 6.49 31.49 14.08
C ILE A 328 7.88 31.33 14.70
N PHE A 329 8.91 31.60 13.90
CA PHE A 329 10.20 32.05 14.43
C PHE A 329 10.13 33.56 14.57
#